data_AF-B7MJL4-F1
#
_entry.id   AF-B7MJL4-F1
#
_cell.length_a   1.000
_cell.length_b   1.000
_cell.length_c   1.000
_cell.angle_alpha   90.00
_cell.angle_beta   90.00
_cell.angle_gamma   90.00
#
_symmetry.space_group_name_H-M   'P 1'
#
loop_
_entity.id
_entity.type
_entity.pdbx_description
1 polymer ?
#
loop_
_entity_poly.entity_id
_entity_poly.type
_entity_poly.pdbx_seq_one_letter_code
_entity_poly.pdbx_strand_id
1 'polypeptide(L)'
;MNSVFFSPGSKSFYLQELFPEYEDAGTLPDDVIEITRETYEQFLGLHPEGKEIGADSSGRPVWINSPPPSKEDEVLTAEMKKISLVSEVNTYINTHQWPGKAAIGRLKGEELAQYNSWLDYLDALELVDTSCAPDIEWPTPPAVQAR
;
A
#
# COMPACT_ATOMS: atom_id res chain seq x y z
N MET A 1 14.31 -14.36 -31.28
CA MET A 1 13.37 -14.47 -30.15
C MET A 1 14.20 -14.45 -28.89
N ASN A 2 13.89 -13.57 -27.94
CA ASN A 2 14.60 -13.52 -26.67
C ASN A 2 13.85 -14.49 -25.75
N SER A 3 14.51 -15.58 -25.31
CA SER A 3 13.89 -16.53 -24.40
C SER A 3 13.75 -15.91 -23.01
N VAL A 4 12.71 -16.34 -22.30
CA VAL A 4 12.45 -15.93 -20.93
C VAL A 4 12.57 -17.17 -20.07
N PHE A 5 13.22 -17.00 -18.92
CA PHE A 5 13.40 -18.03 -17.93
C PHE A 5 12.66 -17.66 -16.65
N PHE A 6 12.27 -18.66 -15.88
CA PHE A 6 11.66 -18.49 -14.56
C PHE A 6 12.43 -19.33 -13.56
N SER A 7 12.74 -18.76 -12.40
CA SER A 7 13.32 -19.53 -11.27
C SER A 7 12.21 -19.83 -10.27
N PRO A 8 11.93 -21.12 -9.99
CA PRO A 8 11.01 -21.52 -8.93
C PRO A 8 11.44 -21.02 -7.55
N GLY A 9 12.75 -21.05 -7.25
CA GLY A 9 13.32 -20.68 -5.97
C GLY A 9 13.25 -19.18 -5.69
N SER A 10 13.56 -18.34 -6.68
CA SER A 10 13.45 -16.88 -6.54
C SER A 10 12.08 -16.32 -6.91
N LYS A 11 11.17 -17.17 -7.42
CA LYS A 11 9.83 -16.80 -7.89
C LYS A 11 9.84 -15.64 -8.90
N SER A 12 10.91 -15.54 -9.69
CA SER A 12 11.20 -14.38 -10.55
C SER A 12 11.55 -14.79 -11.98
N PHE A 13 11.37 -13.85 -12.91
CA PHE A 13 11.69 -14.04 -14.32
C PHE A 13 13.06 -13.46 -14.66
N TYR A 14 13.76 -14.15 -15.57
CA TYR A 14 15.09 -13.79 -16.05
C TYR A 14 15.07 -13.75 -17.57
N LEU A 15 15.40 -12.60 -18.13
CA LEU A 15 15.52 -12.43 -19.58
C LEU A 15 16.88 -12.93 -20.04
N GLN A 16 16.92 -13.81 -21.04
CA GLN A 16 18.18 -14.38 -21.54
C GLN A 16 19.19 -13.32 -21.98
N GLU A 17 18.70 -12.20 -22.50
CA GLU A 17 19.54 -11.08 -22.95
C GLU A 17 20.34 -10.43 -21.82
N LEU A 18 19.86 -10.53 -20.58
CA LEU A 18 20.46 -9.95 -19.37
C LEU A 18 21.25 -11.00 -18.56
N PHE A 19 21.39 -12.24 -19.05
CA PHE A 19 22.15 -13.29 -18.34
C PHE A 19 23.58 -12.87 -17.97
N PRO A 20 24.37 -12.24 -18.86
CA PRO A 20 25.71 -11.78 -18.49
C PRO A 20 25.70 -10.82 -17.29
N GLU A 21 24.69 -9.96 -17.18
CA GLU A 21 24.54 -9.00 -16.08
C GLU A 21 24.11 -9.71 -14.79
N TYR A 22 23.21 -10.70 -14.87
CA TYR A 22 22.81 -11.49 -13.72
C TYR A 22 23.94 -12.36 -13.17
N GLU A 23 24.76 -12.94 -14.06
CA GLU A 23 25.94 -13.72 -13.70
C GLU A 23 27.02 -12.85 -13.04
N ASP A 24 27.32 -11.69 -13.61
CA ASP A 24 28.29 -10.73 -13.04
C ASP A 24 27.84 -10.25 -11.64
N ALA A 25 26.53 -10.00 -11.48
CA ALA A 25 25.94 -9.62 -10.19
C ALA A 25 25.77 -10.80 -9.21
N GLY A 26 25.97 -12.05 -9.65
CA GLY A 26 25.72 -13.26 -8.83
C GLY A 26 24.24 -13.45 -8.45
N THR A 27 23.32 -12.98 -9.28
CA THR A 27 21.86 -12.99 -9.06
C THR A 27 21.11 -14.00 -9.92
N LEU A 28 21.79 -14.65 -10.89
CA LEU A 28 21.23 -15.70 -11.73
C LEU A 28 21.11 -17.01 -10.92
N PRO A 29 19.90 -17.55 -10.69
CA PRO A 29 19.73 -18.82 -10.00
C PRO A 29 20.06 -20.02 -10.90
N ASP A 30 20.54 -21.11 -10.31
CA ASP A 30 20.82 -22.37 -11.03
C ASP A 30 19.56 -23.14 -11.44
N ASP A 31 18.40 -22.81 -10.85
CA ASP A 31 17.13 -23.51 -11.05
C ASP A 31 16.23 -22.84 -12.11
N VAL A 32 16.78 -21.94 -12.92
CA VAL A 32 16.05 -21.29 -14.01
C VAL A 32 15.59 -22.31 -15.05
N ILE A 33 14.30 -22.26 -15.38
CA ILE A 33 13.69 -23.05 -16.45
C ILE A 33 13.21 -22.15 -17.58
N GLU A 34 13.38 -22.59 -18.82
CA GLU A 34 12.88 -21.85 -19.97
C GLU A 34 11.34 -21.91 -20.00
N ILE A 35 10.70 -20.75 -20.19
CA ILE A 35 9.25 -20.63 -20.34
C ILE A 35 8.90 -19.98 -21.68
N THR A 36 7.67 -20.20 -22.14
CA THR A 36 7.18 -19.53 -23.34
C THR A 36 6.93 -18.06 -23.07
N ARG A 37 7.12 -17.23 -24.10
CA ARG A 37 6.77 -15.79 -24.02
C ARG A 37 5.29 -15.58 -23.69
N GLU A 38 4.40 -16.41 -24.22
CA GLU A 38 2.96 -16.37 -23.89
C GLU A 38 2.71 -16.61 -22.40
N THR A 39 3.51 -17.46 -21.74
CA THR A 39 3.42 -17.67 -20.28
C THR A 39 3.90 -16.40 -19.58
N TYR A 40 5.06 -15.87 -19.95
CA TYR A 40 5.61 -14.64 -19.37
C TYR A 40 4.64 -13.45 -19.48
N GLU A 41 4.01 -13.27 -20.64
CA GLU A 41 3.06 -12.18 -20.91
C GLU A 41 1.81 -12.24 -20.01
N GLN A 42 1.41 -13.42 -19.53
CA GLN A 42 0.33 -13.54 -18.53
C GLN A 42 0.70 -12.95 -17.17
N PHE A 43 2.00 -12.84 -16.86
CA PHE A 43 2.53 -12.30 -15.60
C PHE A 43 3.07 -10.87 -15.73
N LEU A 44 3.06 -10.28 -16.93
CA LEU A 44 3.43 -8.86 -17.16
C LEU A 44 2.33 -7.87 -16.77
N GLY A 45 1.11 -8.36 -16.53
CA GLY A 45 -0.04 -7.53 -16.14
C GLY A 45 -0.03 -7.12 -14.67
N LEU A 46 -1.12 -6.49 -14.23
CA LEU A 46 -1.33 -6.18 -12.81
C LEU A 46 -1.42 -7.49 -12.01
N HIS A 47 -0.66 -7.60 -10.92
CA HIS A 47 -0.77 -8.75 -10.03
C HIS A 47 -2.20 -8.82 -9.48
N PRO A 48 -2.85 -10.00 -9.51
CA PRO A 48 -4.14 -10.18 -8.86
C PRO A 48 -4.03 -9.84 -7.37
N GLU A 49 -5.06 -9.21 -6.82
CA GLU A 49 -5.08 -8.81 -5.41
C GLU A 49 -4.87 -10.02 -4.48
N GLY A 50 -3.95 -9.88 -3.52
CA GLY A 50 -3.62 -10.94 -2.57
C GLY A 50 -2.88 -12.14 -3.18
N LYS A 51 -2.35 -12.02 -4.40
CA LYS A 51 -1.56 -13.07 -5.03
C LYS A 51 -0.13 -12.63 -5.32
N GLU A 52 0.78 -13.59 -5.19
CA GLU A 52 2.17 -13.48 -5.61
C GLU A 52 2.49 -14.54 -6.65
N ILE A 53 3.60 -14.36 -7.36
CA ILE A 53 4.12 -15.37 -8.28
C ILE A 53 4.72 -16.48 -7.42
N GLY A 54 4.30 -17.71 -7.68
CA GLY A 54 4.89 -18.92 -7.12
C GLY A 54 5.22 -19.91 -8.22
N ALA A 55 5.64 -21.10 -7.82
CA ALA A 55 5.93 -22.20 -8.73
C ALA A 55 4.99 -23.38 -8.44
N ASP A 56 4.47 -24.01 -9.49
CA ASP A 56 3.74 -25.27 -9.37
C ASP A 56 4.70 -26.46 -9.16
N SER A 57 4.16 -27.68 -9.04
CA SER A 57 4.96 -28.90 -8.88
C SER A 57 5.89 -29.20 -10.06
N SER A 58 5.69 -28.54 -11.20
CA SER A 58 6.52 -28.65 -12.40
C SER A 58 7.52 -27.51 -12.53
N GLY A 59 7.62 -26.62 -11.53
CA GLY A 59 8.48 -25.44 -11.53
C GLY A 59 7.96 -24.28 -12.37
N ARG A 60 6.72 -24.33 -12.89
CA ARG A 60 6.18 -23.29 -13.76
C ARG A 60 5.55 -22.16 -12.94
N PRO A 61 5.59 -20.91 -13.44
CA PRO A 61 5.00 -19.78 -12.75
C PRO A 61 3.49 -19.97 -12.60
N VAL A 62 2.99 -19.75 -11.40
CA VAL A 62 1.56 -19.79 -11.07
C VAL A 62 1.24 -18.73 -10.03
N TRP A 63 0.06 -18.14 -10.09
CA TRP A 63 -0.41 -17.23 -9.04
C TRP A 63 -0.80 -18.03 -7.79
N ILE A 64 -0.03 -17.86 -6.72
CA ILE A 64 -0.35 -18.42 -5.40
C ILE A 64 -0.93 -17.32 -4.50
N ASN A 65 -1.63 -17.72 -3.45
CA ASN A 65 -2.04 -16.75 -2.43
C ASN A 65 -0.78 -16.19 -1.76
N SER A 66 -0.66 -14.88 -1.73
CA SER A 66 0.38 -14.22 -0.92
C SER A 66 0.21 -14.67 0.52
N PRO A 67 1.32 -14.92 1.24
CA PRO A 67 1.23 -15.08 2.67
C PRO A 67 0.54 -13.84 3.27
N PRO A 68 -0.20 -14.00 4.38
CA PRO A 68 -0.70 -12.85 5.10
C PRO A 68 0.47 -11.92 5.44
N PRO A 69 0.27 -10.60 5.40
CA PRO A 69 1.30 -9.64 5.78
C PRO A 69 1.84 -9.99 7.16
N SER A 70 3.13 -9.71 7.38
CA SER A 70 3.67 -9.88 8.73
C SER A 70 2.98 -8.90 9.67
N LYS A 71 2.97 -9.22 10.97
CA LYS A 71 2.46 -8.30 11.99
C LYS A 71 3.12 -6.92 11.89
N GLU A 72 4.42 -6.87 11.57
CA GLU A 72 5.14 -5.61 11.37
C GLU A 72 4.63 -4.84 10.15
N ASP A 73 4.38 -5.53 9.02
CA ASP A 73 3.82 -4.91 7.82
C ASP A 73 2.39 -4.38 8.06
N GLU A 74 1.58 -5.11 8.83
CA GLU A 74 0.23 -4.67 9.22
C GLU A 74 0.28 -3.39 10.06
N VAL A 75 1.19 -3.33 11.03
CA VAL A 75 1.39 -2.14 11.87
C VAL A 75 1.89 -0.96 11.05
N LEU A 76 2.88 -1.16 10.17
CA LEU A 76 3.38 -0.13 9.27
C LEU A 76 2.27 0.41 8.35
N THR A 77 1.44 -0.47 7.81
CA THR A 77 0.28 -0.10 6.98
C THR A 77 -0.72 0.74 7.78
N ALA A 78 -1.00 0.35 9.03
CA ALA A 78 -1.86 1.11 9.92
C ALA A 78 -1.28 2.49 10.27
N GLU A 79 0.02 2.60 10.53
CA GLU A 79 0.70 3.87 10.77
C GLU A 79 0.63 4.81 9.55
N MET A 80 0.89 4.28 8.36
CA MET A 80 0.75 5.05 7.11
C MET A 80 -0.69 5.56 6.92
N LYS A 81 -1.69 4.72 7.22
CA LYS A 81 -3.09 5.13 7.19
C LYS A 81 -3.38 6.25 8.19
N LYS A 82 -2.89 6.15 9.43
CA LYS A 82 -3.03 7.20 10.45
C LYS A 82 -2.43 8.52 9.98
N ILE A 83 -1.21 8.49 9.43
CA ILE A 83 -0.54 9.67 8.87
C ILE A 83 -1.37 10.29 7.74
N SER A 84 -1.88 9.46 6.83
CA SER A 84 -2.72 9.94 5.71
C SER A 84 -4.00 10.61 6.21
N LEU A 85 -4.71 10.01 7.18
CA LEU A 85 -5.94 10.57 7.74
C LEU A 85 -5.67 11.89 8.47
N VAL A 86 -4.61 11.95 9.29
CA VAL A 86 -4.17 13.20 9.96
C VAL A 86 -3.84 14.28 8.93
N SER A 87 -3.16 13.92 7.83
CA SER A 87 -2.88 14.85 6.74
C SER A 87 -4.17 15.37 6.10
N GLU A 88 -5.14 14.51 5.83
CA GLU A 88 -6.43 14.89 5.25
C GLU A 88 -7.18 15.89 6.13
N VAL A 89 -7.25 15.62 7.44
CA VAL A 89 -7.85 16.53 8.42
C VAL A 89 -7.16 17.90 8.38
N ASN A 90 -5.83 17.91 8.44
CA ASN A 90 -5.06 19.14 8.38
C ASN A 90 -5.27 19.89 7.07
N THR A 91 -5.32 19.21 5.93
CA THR A 91 -5.63 19.81 4.63
C THR A 91 -7.03 20.42 4.62
N TYR A 92 -8.04 19.71 5.15
CA TYR A 92 -9.41 20.18 5.20
C TYR A 92 -9.55 21.45 6.08
N ILE A 93 -9.00 21.42 7.30
CA ILE A 93 -8.99 22.54 8.24
C ILE A 93 -8.29 23.77 7.64
N ASN A 94 -7.13 23.56 7.00
CA ASN A 94 -6.35 24.65 6.42
C ASN A 94 -7.01 25.26 5.18
N THR A 95 -7.64 24.44 4.33
CA THR A 95 -8.40 24.90 3.15
C THR A 95 -9.53 25.88 3.55
N HIS A 96 -10.15 25.66 4.71
CA HIS A 96 -11.20 26.54 5.24
C HIS A 96 -10.68 27.78 5.99
N GLN A 97 -9.36 27.89 6.14
CA GLN A 97 -8.67 28.93 6.90
C GLN A 97 -9.14 29.04 8.36
N TRP A 98 -9.66 27.95 8.92
CA TRP A 98 -10.24 27.94 10.26
C TRP A 98 -9.27 28.33 11.36
N PRO A 99 -8.00 27.88 11.38
CA PRO A 99 -7.04 28.31 12.40
C PRO A 99 -6.85 29.83 12.40
N GLY A 100 -6.73 30.43 11.21
CA GLY A 100 -6.63 31.87 11.05
C GLY A 100 -7.90 32.62 11.48
N LYS A 101 -9.07 32.15 11.03
CA LYS A 101 -10.38 32.73 11.44
C LYS A 101 -10.60 32.63 12.96
N ALA A 102 -10.19 31.54 13.59
CA ALA A 102 -10.29 31.33 15.03
C ALA A 102 -9.39 32.32 15.79
N ALA A 103 -8.13 32.46 15.37
CA ALA A 103 -7.15 33.36 16.01
C ALA A 103 -7.59 34.83 16.05
N ILE A 104 -8.38 35.28 15.07
CA ILE A 104 -8.90 36.66 14.99
C ILE A 104 -10.39 36.78 15.33
N GLY A 105 -11.00 35.74 15.92
CA GLY A 105 -12.38 35.76 16.38
C GLY A 105 -13.45 35.85 15.28
N ARG A 106 -13.11 35.46 14.05
CA ARG A 106 -14.03 35.44 12.89
C ARG A 106 -14.72 34.10 12.67
N LEU A 107 -14.24 33.02 13.29
CA LEU A 107 -14.85 31.70 13.20
C LEU A 107 -16.07 31.62 14.14
N LYS A 108 -17.27 31.43 13.58
CA LYS A 108 -18.54 31.46 14.34
C LYS A 108 -19.58 30.54 13.70
N GLY A 109 -20.66 30.26 14.44
CA GLY A 109 -21.81 29.52 13.94
C GLY A 109 -21.45 28.11 13.51
N GLU A 110 -21.93 27.70 12.34
CA GLU A 110 -21.76 26.35 11.82
C GLU A 110 -20.28 26.02 11.54
N GLU A 111 -19.50 26.97 10.99
CA GLU A 111 -18.08 26.74 10.71
C GLU A 111 -17.28 26.44 11.99
N LEU A 112 -17.66 27.04 13.12
CA LEU A 112 -17.03 26.75 14.42
C LEU A 112 -17.39 25.35 14.92
N ALA A 113 -18.64 24.93 14.77
CA ALA A 113 -19.08 23.60 15.17
C ALA A 113 -18.41 22.51 14.32
N GLN A 114 -18.28 22.74 13.01
CA GLN A 114 -17.55 21.85 12.12
C GLN A 114 -16.05 21.81 12.48
N TYR A 115 -15.42 22.95 12.74
CA TYR A 115 -14.02 22.99 13.15
C TYR A 115 -13.75 22.16 14.40
N ASN A 116 -14.58 22.31 15.44
CA ASN A 116 -14.46 21.50 16.66
C ASN A 116 -14.65 20.01 16.35
N SER A 117 -15.62 19.64 15.53
CA SER A 117 -15.84 18.23 15.16
C SER A 117 -14.63 17.61 14.42
N TRP A 118 -13.96 18.41 13.58
CA TRP A 118 -12.72 17.97 12.91
C TRP A 118 -11.52 17.88 13.85
N LEU A 119 -11.44 18.76 14.86
CA LEU A 119 -10.42 18.64 15.92
C LEU A 119 -10.67 17.43 16.82
N ASP A 120 -11.92 17.17 17.22
CA ASP A 120 -12.29 15.97 17.99
C ASP A 120 -11.93 14.69 17.20
N TYR A 121 -12.14 14.70 15.88
CA TYR A 121 -11.71 13.60 15.00
C TYR A 121 -10.19 13.47 14.91
N LEU A 122 -9.44 14.58 14.85
CA LEU A 122 -7.98 14.57 14.88
C LEU A 122 -7.46 13.96 16.19
N ASP A 123 -7.99 14.39 17.33
CA ASP A 123 -7.63 13.87 18.64
C ASP A 123 -7.94 12.37 18.74
N ALA A 124 -9.10 11.94 18.23
CA ALA A 124 -9.46 10.52 18.18
C ALA A 124 -8.49 9.72 17.30
N LEU A 125 -8.06 10.26 16.15
CA LEU A 125 -7.05 9.62 15.30
C LEU A 125 -5.70 9.49 16.02
N GLU A 126 -5.26 10.52 16.74
CA GLU A 126 -3.99 10.50 17.49
C GLU A 126 -3.99 9.43 18.59
N LEU A 127 -5.15 9.12 19.17
CA LEU A 127 -5.32 8.07 20.18
C LEU A 127 -5.37 6.64 19.60
N VAL A 128 -5.48 6.46 18.29
CA VAL A 128 -5.50 5.13 17.66
C VAL A 128 -4.16 4.43 17.90
N ASP A 129 -4.21 3.26 18.53
CA ASP A 129 -3.09 2.34 18.69
C ASP A 129 -2.95 1.44 17.46
N THR A 130 -1.93 1.72 16.64
CA THR A 130 -1.65 0.99 15.40
C THR A 130 -1.06 -0.39 15.64
N SER A 131 -0.58 -0.69 16.85
CA SER A 131 -0.03 -2.01 17.20
C SER A 131 -1.11 -3.12 17.21
N CYS A 132 -2.38 -2.74 17.28
CA CYS A 132 -3.54 -3.63 17.23
C CYS A 132 -3.91 -4.11 15.81
N ALA A 133 -3.17 -3.71 14.76
CA ALA A 133 -3.45 -4.11 13.38
C ALA A 133 -3.55 -5.65 13.22
N PRO A 134 -4.42 -6.17 12.35
CA PRO A 134 -5.32 -5.46 11.46
C PRO A 134 -6.62 -4.99 12.12
N ASP A 135 -6.91 -5.45 13.35
CA ASP A 135 -8.16 -5.22 14.08
C ASP A 135 -8.20 -3.84 14.75
N ILE A 136 -8.23 -2.78 13.93
CA ILE A 136 -8.30 -1.39 14.38
C ILE A 136 -9.65 -0.78 14.02
N GLU A 137 -10.35 -0.29 15.03
CA GLU A 137 -11.53 0.56 14.85
C GLU A 137 -11.09 2.00 14.56
N TRP A 138 -11.17 2.38 13.28
CA TRP A 138 -10.85 3.74 12.86
C TRP A 138 -11.99 4.69 13.21
N PRO A 139 -11.70 5.88 13.79
CA PRO A 139 -12.73 6.88 14.01
C PRO A 139 -13.36 7.30 12.68
N THR A 140 -14.61 7.74 12.72
CA THR A 140 -15.36 8.16 11.52
C THR A 140 -15.19 9.66 11.31
N PRO A 141 -14.87 10.13 10.09
CA PRO A 141 -14.77 11.56 9.82
C PRO A 141 -16.14 12.24 9.99
N PRO A 142 -16.16 13.50 10.44
CA PRO A 142 -17.41 14.25 10.58
C PRO A 142 -18.06 14.50 9.21
N ALA A 143 -19.40 14.54 9.18
CA ALA A 143 -20.14 14.77 7.94
C ALA A 143 -19.82 16.16 7.36
N VAL A 144 -19.29 16.19 6.14
CA VAL A 144 -19.14 17.43 5.38
C VAL A 144 -20.50 17.78 4.80
N GLN A 145 -21.13 18.84 5.30
CA GLN A 145 -22.32 19.38 4.64
C GLN A 145 -21.89 19.96 3.29
N ALA A 146 -22.29 19.30 2.20
CA ALA A 146 -22.15 19.86 0.87
C ALA A 146 -22.98 21.15 0.80
N ARG A 147 -22.34 22.25 0.42
CA ARG A 147 -22.99 23.55 0.18
C ARG A 147 -23.85 23.53 -1.08
#